data_AF-A0AAD5K0E0-F1
#
_entry.id   AF-A0AAD5K0E0-F1
#
_cell.length_a   1.000
_cell.length_b   1.000
_cell.length_c   1.000
_cell.angle_alpha   90.00
_cell.angle_beta   90.00
_cell.angle_gamma   90.00
#
_symmetry.space_group_name_H-M   'P 1'
#
loop_
_entity.id
_entity.type
_entity.pdbx_description
1 polymer ?
#
loop_
_entity_poly.entity_id
_entity_poly.type
_entity_poly.pdbx_seq_one_letter_code
_entity_poly.pdbx_strand_id
1 'polypeptide(L)'
;MIDSDRRVRLIDFGSAAYIKTNNTNNKRNGTFNIFVGTIDYASPEVLTGNRYTGPPQDIWALGVLLYTMVHHSNPFHSPEDIVKKNLIFPFHLPKDLKALIDGMLEPNISSRFDIQKVVNHKWLQTSSN
;
A
#
# COMPACT_ATOMS: atom_id res chain seq x y z
N MET A 1 3.34 4.15 16.17
CA MET A 1 3.78 4.00 17.57
C MET A 1 2.96 2.91 18.26
N ILE A 2 3.54 2.11 19.15
CA ILE A 2 2.83 1.09 19.93
C ILE A 2 2.85 1.54 21.39
N ASP A 3 1.69 1.66 22.04
CA ASP A 3 1.60 2.03 23.45
C ASP A 3 1.78 0.83 24.40
N SER A 4 1.80 1.09 25.71
CA SER A 4 1.96 0.04 26.75
C SER A 4 0.87 -1.04 26.69
N ASP A 5 -0.30 -0.70 26.15
CA ASP A 5 -1.44 -1.59 26.02
C ASP A 5 -1.44 -2.34 24.67
N ARG A 6 -0.32 -2.30 23.94
CA ARG A 6 -0.14 -2.90 22.62
C ARG A 6 -1.07 -2.32 21.55
N ARG A 7 -1.56 -1.09 21.72
CA ARG A 7 -2.38 -0.42 20.70
C ARG A 7 -1.49 0.33 19.72
N VAL A 8 -1.75 0.12 18.44
CA VAL A 8 -1.06 0.83 17.36
C VAL A 8 -1.74 2.19 17.14
N ARG A 9 -0.93 3.25 17.11
CA ARG A 9 -1.35 4.61 16.76
C ARG A 9 -0.53 5.10 15.57
N LEU A 10 -1.23 5.56 14.53
CA LEU A 10 -0.60 6.27 13.42
C LEU A 10 -0.15 7.64 13.92
N ILE A 11 1.07 8.03 13.54
CA ILE A 11 1.70 9.29 13.91
C ILE A 11 2.28 9.93 12.64
N ASP A 12 2.78 11.15 12.79
CA ASP A 12 3.47 11.90 11.73
C ASP A 12 2.59 12.16 10.50
N PHE A 13 1.73 13.17 10.62
CA PHE A 13 0.85 13.63 9.55
C PHE A 13 1.48 14.74 8.70
N GLY A 14 2.81 14.92 8.75
CA GLY A 14 3.51 15.97 8.00
C GLY A 14 3.34 15.89 6.48
N SER A 15 3.12 14.67 5.97
CA SER A 15 2.88 14.41 4.54
C SER A 15 1.40 14.11 4.21
N ALA A 16 0.49 14.25 5.17
CA ALA A 16 -0.93 14.00 4.94
C ALA A 16 -1.55 15.10 4.05
N ALA A 17 -2.44 14.71 3.14
CA ALA A 17 -3.07 15.63 2.22
C ALA A 17 -4.57 15.34 2.04
N TYR A 18 -5.36 16.39 1.79
CA TYR A 18 -6.77 16.24 1.47
C TYR A 18 -6.97 15.70 0.06
N ILE A 19 -7.79 14.67 -0.06
CA ILE A 19 -8.24 14.15 -1.36
C ILE A 19 -9.30 15.12 -1.90
N LYS A 20 -8.99 15.81 -3.00
CA LYS A 20 -9.94 16.72 -3.66
C LYS A 20 -10.98 15.92 -4.46
N THR A 21 -12.17 15.77 -3.91
CA THR A 21 -13.34 15.24 -4.63
C THR A 21 -14.10 16.41 -5.23
N ASN A 22 -13.79 16.79 -6.47
CA ASN A 22 -14.50 17.89 -7.13
C ASN A 22 -15.93 17.43 -7.46
N ASN A 23 -16.95 17.96 -6.78
CA ASN A 23 -18.39 17.77 -7.04
C ASN A 23 -18.88 18.44 -8.34
N THR A 24 -18.00 18.62 -9.33
CA THR A 24 -18.33 19.22 -10.62
C THR A 24 -17.90 18.25 -11.70
N ASN A 25 -18.73 18.09 -12.73
CA ASN A 25 -18.67 17.14 -13.86
C ASN A 25 -17.38 17.17 -14.73
N ASN A 26 -16.26 17.67 -14.20
CA ASN A 26 -14.93 17.62 -14.79
C ASN A 26 -14.07 16.59 -14.06
N LYS A 27 -13.79 15.50 -14.77
CA LYS A 27 -13.04 14.28 -14.44
C LYS A 27 -11.56 14.52 -14.08
N ARG A 28 -11.22 15.59 -13.35
CA ARG A 28 -9.91 15.84 -12.75
C ARG A 28 -10.00 15.48 -11.27
N ASN A 29 -10.03 14.17 -11.03
CA ASN A 29 -9.99 13.56 -9.70
C ASN A 29 -8.72 14.02 -8.97
N GLY A 30 -8.81 14.23 -7.64
CA GLY A 30 -7.73 14.69 -6.77
C GLY A 30 -6.43 13.88 -6.91
N THR A 31 -5.64 14.28 -7.90
CA THR A 31 -4.37 13.67 -8.28
C THR A 31 -3.24 14.54 -7.75
N PHE A 32 -2.18 13.87 -7.33
CA PHE A 32 -0.98 14.49 -6.78
C PHE A 32 0.14 14.43 -7.82
N ASN A 33 0.93 15.49 -7.89
CA ASN A 33 2.06 15.61 -8.83
C ASN A 33 3.42 15.57 -8.12
N ILE A 34 3.45 15.75 -6.80
CA ILE A 34 4.67 15.79 -5.99
C ILE A 34 4.48 14.77 -4.89
N PHE A 35 5.39 13.81 -4.81
CA PHE A 35 5.46 12.85 -3.71
C PHE A 35 6.39 13.37 -2.63
N VAL A 36 5.90 13.42 -1.39
CA VAL A 36 6.62 13.93 -0.21
C VAL A 36 6.74 12.86 0.87
N GLY A 37 6.84 11.58 0.48
CA GLY A 37 6.95 10.44 1.37
C GLY A 37 8.28 9.70 1.25
N THR A 38 8.39 8.56 1.94
CA THR A 38 9.54 7.66 1.88
C THR A 38 9.51 6.83 0.60
N ILE A 39 10.59 6.88 -0.19
CA ILE A 39 10.69 6.23 -1.51
C ILE A 39 10.45 4.72 -1.45
N ASP A 40 10.88 4.05 -0.39
CA ASP A 40 10.67 2.60 -0.20
C ASP A 40 9.19 2.19 -0.14
N TYR A 41 8.28 3.14 0.12
CA TYR A 41 6.84 2.92 0.19
C TYR A 41 6.10 3.52 -1.02
N ALA A 42 6.84 4.10 -1.98
CA ALA A 42 6.27 4.67 -3.18
C ALA A 42 5.84 3.55 -4.15
N SER A 43 4.65 3.70 -4.73
CA SER A 43 4.15 2.75 -5.72
C SER A 43 4.82 2.96 -7.08
N PRO A 44 4.70 2.00 -8.02
CA PRO A 44 5.32 2.10 -9.34
C PRO A 44 4.93 3.36 -10.13
N GLU A 45 3.66 3.77 -10.04
CA GLU A 45 3.17 4.98 -10.72
C GLU A 45 3.79 6.27 -10.15
N VAL A 46 4.11 6.29 -8.85
CA VAL A 46 4.81 7.42 -8.22
C VAL A 46 6.27 7.47 -8.67
N LEU A 47 6.96 6.33 -8.69
CA LEU A 47 8.37 6.24 -9.08
C LEU A 47 8.61 6.60 -10.55
N THR A 48 7.62 6.34 -11.40
CA THR A 48 7.65 6.70 -12.83
C THR A 48 7.32 8.18 -13.08
N GLY A 49 7.08 8.97 -12.03
CA GLY A 49 6.76 10.40 -12.12
C GLY A 49 5.35 10.69 -12.65
N ASN A 50 4.49 9.67 -12.71
CA ASN A 50 3.11 9.85 -13.13
C ASN A 50 2.29 10.53 -12.05
N ARG A 51 1.21 11.20 -12.46
CA ARG A 51 0.20 11.66 -11.51
C ARG A 51 -0.42 10.45 -10.84
N TYR A 52 -0.52 10.49 -9.51
CA TYR A 52 -1.08 9.40 -8.73
C TYR A 52 -2.30 9.89 -7.93
N THR A 53 -3.12 8.94 -7.50
CA THR A 53 -4.20 9.18 -6.53
C THR A 53 -3.79 8.61 -5.18
N GLY A 54 -4.22 9.25 -4.09
CA GLY A 54 -3.87 8.82 -2.73
C GLY A 54 -4.26 7.37 -2.43
N PRO A 55 -5.53 6.95 -2.63
CA PRO A 55 -5.98 5.63 -2.17
C PRO A 55 -5.18 4.44 -2.73
N PRO A 56 -4.89 4.33 -4.05
CA PRO A 56 -4.06 3.24 -4.57
C PRO A 56 -2.61 3.27 -4.07
N GLN A 57 -2.03 4.47 -3.90
CA GLN A 57 -0.69 4.64 -3.33
C GLN A 57 -0.65 4.18 -1.86
N ASP A 58 -1.68 4.51 -1.07
CA ASP A 58 -1.77 4.10 0.33
C ASP A 58 -1.90 2.58 0.46
N ILE A 59 -2.65 1.91 -0.43
CA ILE A 59 -2.72 0.44 -0.43
C ILE A 59 -1.37 -0.20 -0.73
N TRP A 60 -0.62 0.35 -1.68
CA TRP A 60 0.74 -0.13 -1.96
C TRP A 60 1.63 0.00 -0.73
N ALA A 61 1.66 1.19 -0.11
CA ALA A 61 2.46 1.44 1.09
C ALA A 61 2.07 0.50 2.26
N LEU A 62 0.77 0.23 2.44
CA LEU A 62 0.28 -0.75 3.41
C LEU A 62 0.74 -2.18 3.07
N GLY A 63 0.84 -2.53 1.78
CA GLY A 63 1.34 -3.83 1.33
C GLY A 63 2.84 -4.00 1.65
N VAL A 64 3.64 -2.95 1.42
CA VAL A 64 5.06 -2.90 1.78
C VAL A 64 5.22 -3.04 3.30
N LEU A 65 4.40 -2.32 4.06
CA LEU A 65 4.39 -2.41 5.53
C LEU A 65 4.02 -3.83 6.01
N LEU A 66 2.97 -4.43 5.46
CA LEU A 66 2.54 -5.79 5.83
C LEU A 66 3.63 -6.82 5.52
N TYR A 67 4.23 -6.76 4.34
CA TYR A 67 5.37 -7.62 4.00
C TYR A 67 6.50 -7.43 5.01
N THR A 68 6.86 -6.17 5.32
CA THR A 68 7.95 -5.84 6.24
C THR A 68 7.68 -6.38 7.65
N MET A 69 6.44 -6.32 8.14
CA MET A 69 6.08 -6.90 9.43
C MET A 69 6.24 -8.43 9.48
N VAL A 70 6.05 -9.11 8.35
CA VAL A 70 6.11 -10.58 8.25
C VAL A 70 7.55 -11.05 8.04
N HIS A 71 8.30 -10.36 7.19
CA HIS A 71 9.63 -10.80 6.74
C HIS A 71 10.79 -10.05 7.41
N HIS A 72 10.50 -8.99 8.17
CA HIS A 72 11.52 -8.12 8.79
C HIS A 72 12.45 -7.44 7.77
N SER A 73 12.05 -7.39 6.49
CA SER A 73 12.80 -6.81 5.37
C SER A 73 11.86 -6.16 4.36
N ASN A 74 12.38 -5.26 3.53
CA ASN A 74 11.63 -4.62 2.45
C ASN A 74 11.33 -5.65 1.34
N PRO A 75 10.12 -5.69 0.76
CA PRO A 75 9.82 -6.53 -0.40
C PRO A 75 10.67 -6.25 -1.64
N PHE A 76 11.14 -5.01 -1.81
CA PHE A 76 11.87 -4.58 -3.01
C PHE A 76 13.16 -3.85 -2.62
N HIS A 77 14.23 -4.07 -3.41
CA HIS A 77 15.54 -3.46 -3.16
C HIS A 77 15.93 -2.42 -4.22
N SER A 78 15.15 -2.30 -5.29
CA SER A 78 15.36 -1.36 -6.37
C SER A 78 14.03 -0.88 -6.98
N PRO A 79 13.99 0.33 -7.59
CA PRO A 79 12.85 0.77 -8.37
C PRO A 79 12.48 -0.20 -9.50
N GLU A 80 13.46 -0.87 -10.09
CA GLU A 80 13.25 -1.88 -11.14
C GLU A 80 12.46 -3.09 -10.61
N ASP A 81 12.75 -3.53 -9.38
CA ASP A 81 12.03 -4.63 -8.73
C ASP A 81 10.57 -4.25 -8.46
N ILE A 82 10.32 -3.00 -8.08
CA ILE A 82 8.98 -2.45 -7.86
C ILE A 82 8.17 -2.48 -9.15
N VAL A 83 8.74 -1.95 -10.24
CA VAL A 83 8.06 -1.88 -11.54
C VAL A 83 7.79 -3.27 -12.12
N LYS A 84 8.72 -4.22 -11.95
CA LYS A 84 8.59 -5.60 -12.46
C LYS A 84 7.82 -6.53 -11.52
N LYS A 85 7.45 -6.09 -10.31
CA LYS A 85 6.90 -6.94 -9.25
C LYS A 85 7.79 -8.15 -8.96
N ASN A 86 9.10 -7.92 -8.80
CA ASN A 86 10.05 -8.96 -8.38
C ASN A 86 9.89 -9.26 -6.87
N LEU A 87 8.70 -9.72 -6.48
CA LEU A 87 8.34 -10.00 -5.10
C LEU A 87 8.70 -11.45 -4.75
N ILE A 88 9.56 -11.62 -3.75
CA ILE A 88 10.05 -12.93 -3.30
C ILE A 88 9.48 -13.22 -1.92
N PHE A 89 8.98 -14.43 -1.70
CA PHE A 89 8.58 -14.90 -0.36
C PHE A 89 9.61 -15.93 0.11
N PRO A 90 10.55 -15.57 1.02
CA PRO A 90 11.68 -16.44 1.38
C PRO A 90 11.29 -17.70 2.17
N PHE A 91 10.08 -17.73 2.74
CA PHE A 91 9.54 -18.89 3.45
C PHE A 91 8.04 -19.05 3.17
N HIS A 92 7.52 -20.22 3.52
CA HIS A 92 6.13 -20.56 3.27
C HIS A 92 5.19 -19.72 4.15
N LEU A 93 4.37 -18.86 3.52
CA LEU A 93 3.32 -18.11 4.18
C LEU A 93 1.97 -18.83 4.09
N PRO A 94 1.04 -18.57 5.03
CA PRO A 94 -0.37 -18.92 4.82
C PRO A 94 -0.86 -18.38 3.47
N LYS A 95 -1.59 -19.22 2.73
CA LYS A 95 -2.06 -18.89 1.38
C LYS A 95 -2.81 -17.55 1.33
N ASP A 96 -3.65 -17.29 2.32
CA ASP A 96 -4.44 -16.06 2.38
C ASP A 96 -3.59 -14.83 2.73
N LEU A 97 -2.53 -14.96 3.54
CA LEU A 97 -1.60 -13.85 3.79
C LEU A 97 -0.83 -13.50 2.53
N LYS A 98 -0.30 -14.51 1.83
CA LYS A 98 0.39 -14.31 0.55
C LYS A 98 -0.53 -13.64 -0.47
N ALA A 99 -1.76 -14.12 -0.61
CA ALA A 99 -2.74 -13.56 -1.54
C ALA A 99 -3.09 -12.10 -1.22
N LEU A 100 -3.18 -11.74 0.07
CA LEU A 100 -3.40 -10.37 0.50
C LEU A 100 -2.22 -9.47 0.09
N ILE A 101 -0.99 -9.86 0.42
CA ILE A 101 0.21 -9.10 0.08
C ILE A 101 0.35 -8.96 -1.44
N ASP A 102 0.17 -10.05 -2.20
CA ASP A 102 0.25 -10.06 -3.67
C ASP A 102 -0.76 -9.11 -4.32
N GLY A 103 -1.96 -9.00 -3.76
CA GLY A 103 -3.03 -8.11 -4.26
C GLY A 103 -2.83 -6.64 -3.90
N MET A 104 -2.22 -6.36 -2.74
CA MET A 104 -1.85 -5.00 -2.35
C MET A 104 -0.64 -4.47 -3.14
N LEU A 105 0.34 -5.35 -3.42
CA LEU A 105 1.55 -5.05 -4.18
C LEU A 105 1.40 -5.31 -5.69
N GLU A 106 0.21 -5.10 -6.23
CA GLU A 106 -0.06 -5.22 -7.67
C GLU A 106 0.31 -3.92 -8.41
N PRO A 107 1.27 -3.93 -9.37
CA PRO A 107 1.65 -2.72 -10.08
C PRO A 107 0.52 -2.11 -10.88
N ASN A 108 -0.35 -2.93 -11.47
CA ASN A 108 -1.50 -2.43 -12.21
C ASN A 108 -2.60 -1.94 -11.25
N ILE A 109 -2.80 -0.62 -11.21
CA ILE A 109 -3.79 0.05 -10.34
C ILE A 109 -5.20 -0.57 -10.49
N SER A 110 -5.62 -0.94 -11.70
CA SER A 110 -6.95 -1.50 -11.94
C SER A 110 -7.14 -2.89 -11.32
N SER A 111 -6.04 -3.63 -11.13
CA SER A 111 -6.03 -4.96 -10.53
C SER A 111 -5.65 -4.93 -9.04
N ARG A 112 -5.01 -3.85 -8.59
CA ARG A 112 -4.64 -3.62 -7.18
C ARG A 112 -5.87 -3.62 -6.30
N PHE A 113 -5.72 -4.19 -5.10
CA PHE A 113 -6.79 -4.15 -4.13
C PHE A 113 -7.09 -2.71 -3.73
N ASP A 114 -8.37 -2.42 -3.48
CA ASP A 114 -8.78 -1.22 -2.76
C ASP A 114 -8.90 -1.53 -1.27
N ILE A 115 -9.15 -0.50 -0.46
CA ILE A 115 -9.25 -0.66 0.99
C ILE A 115 -10.39 -1.61 1.40
N GLN A 116 -11.48 -1.68 0.63
CA GLN A 116 -12.61 -2.55 0.93
C GLN A 116 -12.23 -4.02 0.71
N LYS A 117 -11.53 -4.33 -0.39
CA LYS A 117 -10.99 -5.67 -0.64
C LYS A 117 -9.97 -6.08 0.42
N VAL A 118 -9.10 -5.15 0.85
CA VAL A 118 -8.10 -5.41 1.91
C VAL A 118 -8.81 -5.75 3.22
N VAL A 119 -9.67 -4.86 3.73
CA VAL A 119 -10.34 -5.04 5.04
C VAL A 119 -11.20 -6.31 5.06
N ASN A 120 -11.89 -6.62 3.96
CA ASN A 120 -12.73 -7.81 3.85
C ASN A 120 -11.95 -9.08 3.46
N HIS A 121 -10.62 -9.01 3.31
CA HIS A 121 -9.83 -10.17 2.93
C HIS A 121 -9.84 -11.23 4.03
N LYS A 122 -9.95 -12.51 3.64
CA LYS A 122 -10.08 -13.67 4.55
C LYS A 122 -9.06 -13.66 5.69
N TRP A 123 -7.81 -13.31 5.37
CA TRP A 123 -6.72 -13.26 6.35
C TRP A 123 -6.99 -12.28 7.50
N LEU A 124 -7.55 -11.10 7.23
CA LEU A 124 -7.91 -10.13 8.28
C LEU A 124 -9.15 -10.54 9.06
N GLN A 125 -10.03 -11.34 8.45
CA GLN A 125 -11.27 -11.82 9.07
C GLN A 125 -11.06 -13.03 9.99
N THR A 126 -9.87 -13.65 9.98
CA THR A 126 -9.60 -14.92 10.70
C THR A 126 -9.59 -14.76 12.24
N SER A 127 -9.59 -13.53 12.78
CA SER A 127 -9.54 -13.28 14.24
C SER A 127 -10.90 -12.89 14.87
N SER A 128 -12.03 -13.16 14.21
CA SER A 128 -13.36 -13.04 14.82
C SER A 128 -13.90 -14.41 15.21
N ASN A 129 -13.33 -15.01 16.26
CA ASN A 129 -13.93 -16.11 17.04
C ASN A 129 -13.40 -16.07 18.47
#